data_AF-A0A1N6UPT8-F1
#
_entry.id   AF-A0A1N6UPT8-F1
#
_cell.length_a   1.000
_cell.length_b   1.000
_cell.length_c   1.000
_cell.angle_alpha   90.00
_cell.angle_beta   90.00
_cell.angle_gamma   90.00
#
_symmetry.space_group_name_H-M   'P 1'
#
loop_
_entity.id
_entity.type
_entity.pdbx_description
1 polymer ?
#
loop_
_entity_poly.entity_id
_entity_poly.type
_entity_poly.pdbx_seq_one_letter_code
_entity_poly.pdbx_strand_id
1 'polypeptide(L)' 'MANTSKSKNSSEKDPCWKGYEQVGMKEKDGKQVPNCVPENKSSNSASSSRKKK' A
#
# COMPACT_ATOMS: atom_id res chain seq x y z
N MET A 1 6.65 33.60 9.65
CA MET A 1 6.41 33.05 8.30
C MET A 1 5.58 31.77 8.41
N ALA A 2 4.25 31.87 8.30
CA ALA A 2 3.35 30.71 8.28
C ALA A 2 3.19 30.26 6.82
N ASN A 3 4.07 29.38 6.36
CA ASN A 3 4.02 28.86 5.00
C ASN A 3 2.93 27.80 4.89
N THR A 4 1.76 28.26 4.46
CA THR A 4 0.74 27.44 3.79
C THR A 4 1.38 26.66 2.65
N SER A 5 1.37 25.34 2.74
CA SER A 5 1.59 24.46 1.60
C SER A 5 0.75 23.21 1.80
N LYS A 6 -0.54 23.41 1.58
CA LYS A 6 -1.52 22.36 1.27
C LYS A 6 -1.07 21.69 -0.04
N SER A 7 -0.15 20.72 0.02
CA SER A 7 0.08 19.82 -1.10
C SER A 7 -0.73 18.55 -0.86
N LYS A 8 -2.02 18.64 -1.19
CA LYS A 8 -2.82 17.48 -1.55
C LYS A 8 -2.23 16.92 -2.84
N ASN A 9 -1.37 15.92 -2.73
CA ASN A 9 -1.13 14.99 -3.80
C ASN A 9 -1.50 13.60 -3.26
N SER A 10 -2.79 13.26 -3.34
CA SER A 10 -3.32 11.93 -3.02
C SER A 10 -2.87 10.92 -4.08
N SER A 11 -1.57 10.76 -4.20
CA SER A 11 -0.85 9.77 -4.98
C SER A 11 0.55 9.67 -4.38
N GLU A 12 0.61 9.62 -3.04
CA GLU A 12 1.72 8.98 -2.33
C GLU A 12 1.81 7.59 -2.94
N LYS A 13 2.77 7.41 -3.84
CA LYS A 13 3.01 6.17 -4.57
C LYS A 13 3.18 5.11 -3.50
N ASP A 14 2.14 4.30 -3.25
CA ASP A 14 2.28 3.09 -2.45
C ASP A 14 3.55 2.41 -2.96
N PRO A 15 4.62 2.30 -2.15
CA PRO A 15 5.88 1.77 -2.63
C PRO A 15 5.79 0.26 -2.90
N CYS A 16 4.60 -0.30 -2.67
CA CYS A 16 4.23 -1.66 -2.85
C CYS A 16 3.31 -1.81 -4.06
N TRP A 17 3.40 -2.97 -4.72
CA TRP A 17 2.52 -3.29 -5.83
C TRP A 17 1.05 -3.32 -5.40
N LYS A 18 0.13 -3.10 -6.33
CA LYS A 18 -1.32 -3.24 -6.07
C LYS A 18 -1.61 -4.63 -5.48
N GLY A 19 -2.27 -4.69 -4.33
CA GLY A 19 -2.46 -5.93 -3.57
C GLY A 19 -1.44 -6.18 -2.46
N TYR A 20 -0.48 -5.28 -2.29
CA TYR A 20 0.54 -5.34 -1.24
C TYR A 20 0.57 -4.04 -0.44
N GLU A 21 0.62 -4.16 0.88
CA GLU A 21 0.71 -3.05 1.81
C GLU A 21 2.12 -2.95 2.39
N GLN A 22 2.60 -1.73 2.62
CA GLN A 22 3.88 -1.50 3.27
C GLN A 22 3.76 -1.70 4.78
N VAL A 23 4.47 -2.69 5.32
CA VAL A 23 4.61 -2.93 6.75
C VAL A 23 6.05 -2.63 7.16
N GLY A 24 6.31 -1.36 7.49
CA GLY A 24 7.62 -0.90 7.94
C GLY A 24 8.70 -0.91 6.85
N MET A 25 9.96 -1.02 7.29
CA MET A 25 11.16 -1.06 6.45
C MET A 25 11.93 -2.35 6.73
N LYS A 26 12.53 -2.95 5.71
CA LYS A 26 13.43 -4.11 5.81
C LYS A 26 14.78 -3.82 5.18
N GLU A 27 15.81 -4.53 5.59
CA GLU A 27 17.10 -4.49 4.92
C GLU A 27 17.14 -5.52 3.78
N LYS A 28 17.50 -5.07 2.58
CA LYS A 28 17.73 -5.92 1.41
C LYS A 28 19.01 -5.45 0.72
N ASP A 29 20.00 -6.33 0.59
CA ASP A 29 21.31 -6.01 -0.01
C ASP A 29 22.00 -4.79 0.65
N GLY A 30 21.91 -4.68 1.98
CA GLY A 30 22.48 -3.56 2.76
C GLY A 30 21.78 -2.22 2.53
N LYS A 31 20.60 -2.21 1.91
CA LYS A 31 19.74 -1.03 1.71
C LYS A 31 18.43 -1.20 2.44
N GLN A 32 17.93 -0.12 3.05
CA GLN A 32 16.58 -0.10 3.62
C GLN A 32 15.55 0.05 2.51
N VAL A 33 14.66 -0.93 2.39
CA VAL A 33 13.56 -0.97 1.42
C VAL A 33 12.23 -1.19 2.15
N PRO A 34 11.12 -0.66 1.62
CA PRO A 34 9.80 -0.89 2.19
C PRO A 34 9.48 -2.39 2.20
N ASN A 35 8.96 -2.88 3.32
CA ASN A 35 8.55 -4.27 3.42
C ASN A 35 7.09 -4.43 2.96
N CYS A 36 6.91 -4.80 1.70
CA CYS A 36 5.59 -5.00 1.11
C CYS A 36 5.06 -6.42 1.40
N VAL A 37 3.91 -6.53 2.07
CA VAL A 37 3.24 -7.80 2.37
C VAL A 37 1.90 -7.90 1.61
N PRO A 38 1.47 -9.09 1.17
CA PRO A 38 0.19 -9.23 0.50
C PRO A 38 -0.94 -8.82 1.45
N GLU A 39 -1.82 -7.90 1.03
CA GLU A 39 -3.01 -7.54 1.82
C GLU A 39 -3.96 -8.74 2.01
N ASN A 40 -3.84 -9.73 1.11
CA ASN A 40 -4.77 -10.84 0.93
C ASN A 40 -4.49 -12.08 1.81
N LYS A 41 -3.76 -11.96 2.91
CA LYS A 41 -3.54 -13.08 3.86
C LYS A 41 -4.61 -13.20 4.95
N SER A 42 -5.57 -12.27 5.02
CA SER A 42 -6.69 -12.32 5.98
C SER A 42 -8.05 -11.92 5.40
N SER A 43 -8.32 -12.24 4.13
CA SER A 43 -9.62 -12.01 3.50
C SER A 43 -10.07 -13.20 2.66
N ASN A 44 -10.19 -14.35 3.32
CA ASN A 44 -11.26 -15.30 2.98
C ASN A 44 -12.61 -14.73 3.45
N SER A 45 -13.02 -13.59 2.90
CA SER A 45 -14.39 -13.06 3.06
C SER A 45 -14.70 -11.99 2.02
N ALA A 46 -15.51 -12.41 1.04
CA ALA A 46 -16.57 -11.61 0.41
C ALA A 46 -16.23 -10.26 -0.25
N SER A 47 -15.74 -10.28 -1.48
CA SER A 47 -16.06 -9.32 -2.57
C SER A 47 -15.23 -9.70 -3.80
N SER A 48 -15.69 -9.92 -5.03
CA SER A 48 -16.97 -9.69 -5.70
C SER A 48 -16.99 -10.60 -6.93
N SER A 49 -17.96 -11.52 -7.01
CA SER A 49 -18.43 -12.11 -8.27
C SER A 49 -19.81 -12.73 -8.07
N ARG A 50 -20.78 -11.94 -7.57
CA ARG A 50 -22.19 -12.20 -7.91
C ARG A 50 -22.37 -11.88 -9.39
N LYS A 51 -22.05 -12.85 -10.25
CA LYS A 51 -22.49 -12.83 -11.65
C LYS A 51 -24.01 -12.99 -11.61
N LYS A 52 -24.71 -11.91 -11.95
CA LYS A 52 -26.14 -11.91 -12.28
C LYS A 52 -26.43 -13.06 -13.25
N LYS A 53 -27.40 -13.89 -12.93
CA LYS A 53 -28.12 -14.76 -13.86
C LYS A 53 -29.59 -14.40 -13.74
#